data_AF-A0ABD7GIC7-F1
#
_entry.id   AF-A0ABD7GIC7-F1
#
_cell.length_a   1.000
_cell.length_b   1.000
_cell.length_c   1.000
_cell.angle_alpha   90.00
_cell.angle_beta   90.00
_cell.angle_gamma   90.00
#
_symmetry.space_group_name_H-M   'P 1'
#
loop_
_entity.id
_entity.type
_entity.pdbx_description
1 polymer ?
#
loop_
_entity_poly.entity_id
_entity_poly.type
_entity_poly.pdbx_seq_one_letter_code
_entity_poly.pdbx_strand_id
1 'polypeptide(L)'
;MALFGGSSDKQQALIDNAAQQALQNLASQDGLTHVLLLVSNGKISRPQTLAVDEKYSSELDQVLSYIQNQGREIVDIKFDNEAGILYRTLVLYK
;
A
#
# COMPACT_ATOMS: atom_id res chain seq x y z
N MET A 1 5.93 -12.41 31.47
CA MET A 1 4.65 -11.73 31.25
C MET A 1 4.61 -11.25 29.82
N ALA A 2 3.82 -11.89 28.95
CA ALA A 2 3.71 -11.53 27.54
C ALA A 2 2.23 -11.32 27.21
N LEU A 3 1.82 -10.06 27.04
CA LEU A 3 0.46 -9.66 26.66
C LEU A 3 0.49 -8.37 25.81
N PHE A 4 1.23 -8.36 24.69
CA PHE A 4 1.19 -7.26 23.70
C PHE A 4 1.43 -7.73 22.24
N GLY A 5 1.00 -8.94 21.85
CA GLY A 5 1.19 -9.47 20.47
C GLY A 5 -0.08 -9.58 19.61
N GLY A 6 -1.20 -9.00 20.03
CA GLY A 6 -2.51 -9.37 19.45
C GLY A 6 -2.97 -8.59 18.21
N SER A 7 -2.46 -7.37 17.99
CA SER A 7 -2.97 -6.44 16.97
C SER A 7 -2.01 -6.22 15.80
N SER A 8 -0.70 -6.15 16.05
CA SER A 8 0.33 -6.01 15.00
C SER A 8 0.33 -7.18 14.03
N ASP A 9 0.27 -8.41 14.56
CA ASP A 9 0.49 -9.62 13.76
C ASP A 9 -0.70 -9.92 12.85
N LYS A 10 -1.92 -9.62 13.33
CA LYS A 10 -3.14 -9.71 12.51
C LYS A 10 -3.21 -8.61 11.47
N GLN A 11 -2.77 -7.40 11.79
CA GLN A 11 -2.72 -6.31 10.84
C GLN A 11 -1.67 -6.57 9.76
N GLN A 12 -0.49 -7.05 10.16
CA GLN A 12 0.58 -7.47 9.25
C GLN A 12 0.09 -8.58 8.30
N ALA A 13 -0.57 -9.61 8.83
CA ALA A 13 -1.12 -10.69 8.00
C ALA A 13 -2.19 -10.23 7.00
N LEU A 14 -3.02 -9.24 7.34
CA LEU A 14 -4.00 -8.67 6.42
C LEU A 14 -3.32 -7.90 5.29
N ILE A 15 -2.27 -7.14 5.60
CA ILE A 15 -1.53 -6.37 4.61
C ILE A 15 -0.70 -7.32 3.73
N ASP A 16 -0.09 -8.36 4.30
CA ASP A 16 0.61 -9.39 3.53
C ASP A 16 -0.33 -10.12 2.55
N ASN A 17 -1.58 -10.40 2.95
CA ASN A 17 -2.58 -10.97 2.05
C ASN A 17 -2.97 -10.00 0.92
N ALA A 18 -3.17 -8.71 1.23
CA ALA A 18 -3.49 -7.70 0.22
C ALA A 18 -2.32 -7.49 -0.76
N ALA A 19 -1.09 -7.45 -0.25
CA ALA A 19 0.12 -7.43 -1.05
C ALA A 19 0.21 -8.67 -1.94
N GLN A 20 0.01 -9.88 -1.40
CA GLN A 20 0.01 -11.13 -2.18
C GLN A 20 -1.07 -11.16 -3.27
N GLN A 21 -2.26 -10.61 -3.01
CA GLN A 21 -3.30 -10.48 -4.04
C GLN A 21 -2.89 -9.50 -5.13
N ALA A 22 -2.26 -8.38 -4.78
CA ALA A 22 -1.69 -7.48 -5.78
C ALA A 22 -0.60 -8.19 -6.60
N LEU A 23 0.25 -9.00 -5.96
CA LEU A 23 1.31 -9.79 -6.60
C LEU A 23 0.80 -10.82 -7.60
N GLN A 24 -0.28 -11.55 -7.29
CA GLN A 24 -0.88 -12.51 -8.23
C GLN A 24 -1.39 -11.83 -9.51
N ASN A 25 -1.66 -10.54 -9.43
CA ASN A 25 -2.15 -9.74 -10.55
C ASN A 25 -1.08 -8.81 -11.15
N LEU A 26 0.18 -8.88 -10.71
CA LEU A 26 1.26 -8.13 -11.36
C LEU A 26 1.51 -8.70 -12.75
N ALA A 27 1.59 -7.82 -13.73
CA ALA A 27 1.94 -8.21 -15.09
C ALA A 27 3.36 -8.77 -15.14
N SER A 28 3.63 -9.71 -16.05
CA SER A 28 4.97 -10.27 -16.22
C SER A 28 6.01 -9.19 -16.53
N GLN A 29 7.27 -9.42 -16.15
CA GLN A 29 8.35 -8.49 -16.46
C GLN A 29 8.71 -8.60 -17.94
N ASP A 30 8.07 -7.75 -18.75
CA ASP A 30 8.17 -7.74 -20.22
C ASP A 30 8.88 -6.47 -20.74
N GLY A 31 9.37 -5.61 -19.84
CA GLY A 31 10.01 -4.34 -20.15
C GLY A 31 9.03 -3.21 -20.51
N LEU A 32 7.73 -3.48 -20.48
CA LEU A 32 6.68 -2.48 -20.65
C LEU A 32 6.32 -1.84 -19.30
N THR A 33 5.72 -0.65 -19.37
CA THR A 33 5.20 0.01 -18.16
C THR A 33 3.82 -0.52 -17.85
N HIS A 34 3.65 -0.98 -16.62
CA HIS A 34 2.41 -1.51 -16.07
C HIS A 34 1.83 -0.56 -15.03
N VAL A 35 0.52 -0.68 -14.82
CA VAL A 35 -0.23 0.17 -13.89
C VAL A 35 -0.88 -0.69 -12.82
N LEU A 36 -0.64 -0.32 -11.56
CA LEU A 36 -1.30 -0.91 -10.39
C LEU A 36 -2.15 0.17 -9.72
N LEU A 37 -3.44 -0.12 -9.53
CA LEU A 37 -4.35 0.71 -8.74
C LEU A 37 -4.53 0.09 -7.36
N LEU A 38 -4.19 0.86 -6.33
CA LEU A 38 -4.38 0.52 -4.93
C LEU A 38 -5.49 1.38 -4.35
N VAL A 39 -6.37 0.76 -3.57
CA VAL A 39 -7.43 1.46 -2.84
C VAL A 39 -7.29 1.09 -1.37
N SER A 40 -7.07 2.09 -0.51
CA SER A 40 -6.91 1.90 0.93
C SER A 40 -7.81 2.86 1.71
N ASN A 41 -8.35 2.39 2.83
CA ASN A 41 -9.11 3.21 3.74
C ASN A 41 -8.18 3.81 4.80
N GLY A 42 -8.18 5.14 4.88
CA GLY A 42 -7.48 5.91 5.90
C GLY A 42 -8.00 5.72 7.31
N LYS A 43 -7.30 6.32 8.28
CA LYS A 43 -7.83 6.45 9.64
C LYS A 43 -8.98 7.45 9.60
N ILE A 44 -10.21 7.00 9.88
CA ILE A 44 -11.37 7.87 10.14
C ILE A 44 -11.04 8.70 11.38
N SER A 45 -10.45 9.87 11.18
CA SER A 45 -10.11 10.78 12.26
C SER A 45 -10.48 12.20 11.84
N ARG A 46 -11.05 12.93 12.80
CA ARG A 46 -11.57 14.30 12.62
C ARG A 46 -10.53 15.18 11.92
N PRO A 47 -10.97 16.17 11.11
CA PRO A 47 -10.06 17.01 10.35
C PRO A 47 -9.02 17.64 11.27
N GLN A 48 -7.79 17.11 11.23
CA GLN A 48 -6.62 17.75 11.79
C GLN A 48 -5.86 18.41 10.65
N THR A 49 -5.39 19.62 10.90
CA THR A 49 -4.87 20.55 9.88
C THR A 49 -3.62 20.07 9.15
N LEU A 50 -2.91 19.06 9.67
CA LEU A 50 -1.84 18.28 9.02
C LEU A 50 -1.57 17.05 9.89
N ALA A 51 -1.86 15.85 9.41
CA ALA A 51 -1.56 14.60 10.10
C ALA A 51 -1.06 13.56 9.10
N VAL A 52 -0.06 12.76 9.49
CA VAL A 52 0.42 11.64 8.69
C VAL A 52 -0.50 10.45 8.95
N ASP A 53 -1.12 9.92 7.89
CA ASP A 53 -1.86 8.66 7.99
C ASP A 53 -0.88 7.48 7.98
N GLU A 54 -0.36 7.14 9.16
CA GLU A 54 0.60 6.05 9.35
C GLU A 54 0.13 4.71 8.78
N LYS A 55 -1.19 4.45 8.77
CA LYS A 55 -1.74 3.20 8.26
C LYS A 55 -1.57 3.16 6.75
N TYR A 56 -2.07 4.20 6.07
CA TYR A 56 -1.95 4.30 4.62
C TYR A 56 -0.48 4.31 4.17
N SER A 57 0.38 5.08 4.84
CA SER A 57 1.82 5.12 4.52
C SER A 57 2.48 3.74 4.69
N SER A 58 2.18 3.03 5.78
CA SER A 58 2.76 1.71 6.04
C SER A 58 2.29 0.65 5.04
N GLU A 59 1.02 0.68 4.65
CA GLU A 59 0.46 -0.20 3.62
C GLU A 59 1.09 0.07 2.25
N LEU A 60 1.26 1.35 1.89
CA LEU A 60 1.89 1.74 0.64
C LEU A 60 3.37 1.33 0.60
N ASP A 61 4.14 1.62 1.65
CA ASP A 61 5.57 1.28 1.75
C ASP A 61 5.82 -0.22 1.59
N GLN A 62 4.95 -1.07 2.15
CA GLN A 62 5.05 -2.51 1.98
C GLN A 62 4.85 -2.91 0.51
N VAL A 63 3.81 -2.42 -0.15
CA VAL A 63 3.56 -2.74 -1.57
C VAL A 63 4.71 -2.27 -2.46
N LEU A 64 5.23 -1.05 -2.25
CA LEU A 64 6.35 -0.51 -3.01
C LEU A 64 7.63 -1.33 -2.79
N SER A 65 7.94 -1.65 -1.54
CA SER A 65 9.08 -2.51 -1.19
C SER A 65 8.96 -3.89 -1.86
N TYR A 66 7.76 -4.46 -1.91
CA TYR A 66 7.53 -5.73 -2.61
C TYR A 66 7.78 -5.63 -4.12
N ILE A 67 7.29 -4.59 -4.79
CA ILE A 67 7.55 -4.35 -6.22
C ILE A 67 9.06 -4.24 -6.46
N GLN A 68 9.75 -3.41 -5.67
CA GLN A 68 11.19 -3.18 -5.80
C GLN A 68 12.02 -4.44 -5.50
N ASN A 69 11.65 -5.23 -4.49
CA ASN A 69 12.33 -6.48 -4.14
C ASN A 69 12.20 -7.56 -5.23
N GLN A 70 11.23 -7.44 -6.14
CA GLN A 70 11.14 -8.29 -7.33
C GLN A 70 12.00 -7.80 -8.51
N GLY A 71 12.83 -6.77 -8.31
CA GLY A 71 13.68 -6.21 -9.35
C GLY A 71 12.93 -5.32 -10.35
N ARG A 72 11.73 -4.85 -9.96
CA ARG A 72 10.93 -3.92 -10.77
C ARG A 72 11.21 -2.48 -10.40
N GLU A 73 11.20 -1.63 -11.41
CA GLU A 73 11.42 -0.20 -11.25
C GLU A 73 10.09 0.51 -11.00
N ILE A 74 10.00 1.32 -9.96
CA ILE A 74 8.87 2.27 -9.79
C ILE A 74 9.15 3.47 -10.69
N VAL A 75 8.26 3.70 -11.66
CA VAL A 75 8.37 4.79 -12.63
C VAL A 75 7.76 6.08 -12.06
N ASP A 76 6.57 5.97 -11.47
CA ASP A 76 5.84 7.11 -10.92
C ASP A 76 4.75 6.64 -9.95
N ILE A 77 4.36 7.51 -9.02
CA ILE A 77 3.29 7.27 -8.05
C ILE A 77 2.38 8.49 -8.05
N LYS A 78 1.10 8.28 -8.37
CA LYS A 78 0.06 9.30 -8.28
C LYS A 78 -0.92 8.90 -7.17
N PHE A 79 -1.42 9.88 -6.43
CA PHE A 79 -2.41 9.62 -5.39
C PHE A 79 -3.55 10.64 -5.46
N ASP A 80 -4.72 10.17 -5.08
CA ASP A 80 -5.92 10.94 -4.83
C ASP A 80 -6.50 10.51 -3.47
N ASN A 81 -7.20 11.42 -2.80
CA ASN A 81 -7.94 11.06 -1.60
C ASN A 81 -9.34 11.67 -1.60
N GLU A 82 -10.25 10.93 -0.97
CA GLU A 82 -11.61 11.38 -0.74
C GLU A 82 -11.76 11.65 0.76
N ALA A 83 -11.71 12.94 1.12
CA ALA A 83 -11.91 13.45 2.48
C ALA A 83 -10.99 12.82 3.56
N GLY A 84 -9.81 12.31 3.17
CA GLY A 84 -8.91 11.59 4.08
C GLY A 84 -9.45 10.24 4.57
N ILE A 85 -10.53 9.73 3.97
CA ILE A 85 -11.18 8.46 4.31
C ILE A 85 -10.76 7.37 3.33
N LEU A 86 -10.72 7.69 2.05
CA LEU A 86 -10.37 6.76 0.99
C LEU A 86 -9.18 7.30 0.22
N TYR A 87 -8.12 6.51 0.11
CA TYR A 87 -6.96 6.80 -0.72
C TYR A 87 -6.98 5.92 -1.95
N ARG A 88 -6.72 6.54 -3.11
CA ARG A 88 -6.53 5.86 -4.39
C ARG A 88 -5.11 6.14 -4.86
N THR A 89 -4.31 5.11 -5.01
CA THR A 89 -2.89 5.22 -5.41
C THR A 89 -2.68 4.50 -6.72
N LEU A 90 -2.15 5.19 -7.71
CA LEU A 90 -1.77 4.63 -8.99
C LEU A 90 -0.25 4.55 -9.04
N VAL A 91 0.26 3.33 -9.11
CA VAL A 91 1.69 3.02 -9.19
C VAL A 91 2.00 2.59 -10.61
N LEU A 92 2.89 3.32 -11.28
CA LEU A 92 3.48 2.91 -12.56
C LEU A 92 4.78 2.18 -12.26
N TYR A 93 4.95 0.99 -12.84
CA TYR A 93 6.13 0.16 -12.63
C TYR A 93 6.57 -0.56 -13.91
N LYS A 94 7.81 -1.07 -13.93
CA LYS A 94 8.36 -1.94 -14.98
C LYS A 94 8.87 -3.22 -14.33
#